data_AF-A0ABD1EH13-F1
#
_entry.id   AF-A0ABD1EH13-F1
#
_cell.length_a   1.000
_cell.length_b   1.000
_cell.length_c   1.000
_cell.angle_alpha   90.00
_cell.angle_beta   90.00
_cell.angle_gamma   90.00
#
_symmetry.space_group_name_H-M   'P 1'
#
loop_
_entity.id
_entity.type
_entity.pdbx_description
1 polymer ?
#
loop_
_entity_poly.entity_id
_entity_poly.type
_entity_poly.pdbx_seq_one_letter_code
_entity_poly.pdbx_strand_id
1 'polypeptide(L)'
;MSDSDTSEISGINESHEKPNSELEFVATFVKEHAIIIDKGKTPSITQRKNASLKLLVEEFQKKFGKPTNVKKLLKQINNLKTAVKFSLLETAMQHAMQGDNSGSNPVLKKLDGKIAVESSTSTSEFLPSMPKRPPSPTPQLRKHSILNKYETDETKKLTNAELQRLVLLEELQLVHLKKKKLQNELQTQEIVLESEKSYTNL
;
A
#
# COMPACT_ATOMS: atom_id res chain seq x y z
N MET A 1 -23.48 -52.25 4.70
CA MET A 1 -23.12 -51.79 3.35
C MET A 1 -23.49 -50.33 3.26
N SER A 2 -22.52 -49.46 3.48
CA SER A 2 -22.65 -48.01 3.40
C SER A 2 -21.30 -47.48 2.93
N ASP A 3 -21.14 -47.48 1.61
CA ASP A 3 -19.99 -46.90 0.93
C ASP A 3 -20.08 -45.39 1.08
N SER A 4 -19.17 -44.80 1.84
CA SER A 4 -19.04 -43.34 1.97
C SER A 4 -17.80 -42.91 1.22
N ASP A 5 -18.06 -42.22 0.11
CA ASP A 5 -17.14 -41.57 -0.81
C ASP A 5 -15.98 -40.86 -0.08
N THR A 6 -14.81 -41.48 -0.11
CA THR A 6 -13.53 -40.80 0.09
C THR A 6 -13.22 -40.00 -1.16
N SER A 7 -13.61 -38.73 -1.14
CA SER A 7 -13.27 -37.75 -2.15
C SER A 7 -11.75 -37.63 -2.27
N GLU A 8 -11.28 -37.93 -3.47
CA GLU A 8 -9.93 -37.76 -3.95
C GLU A 8 -9.42 -36.34 -3.68
N ILE A 9 -8.47 -36.23 -2.74
CA ILE A 9 -7.62 -35.04 -2.63
C ILE A 9 -6.67 -35.13 -3.82
N SER A 10 -7.06 -34.45 -4.89
CA SER A 10 -6.28 -34.32 -6.11
C SER A 10 -4.89 -33.78 -5.79
N GLY A 11 -3.90 -34.55 -6.24
CA GLY A 11 -2.49 -34.26 -6.09
C GLY A 11 -2.16 -32.85 -6.54
N ILE A 12 -1.68 -32.06 -5.58
CA ILE A 12 -0.76 -30.97 -5.88
C ILE A 12 0.52 -31.66 -6.34
N ASN A 13 0.63 -31.86 -7.65
CA ASN A 13 1.88 -32.24 -8.31
C ASN A 13 2.90 -31.16 -7.98
N GLU A 14 3.70 -31.43 -6.95
CA GLU A 14 4.89 -30.67 -6.60
C GLU A 14 5.97 -31.05 -7.61
N SER A 15 5.75 -30.63 -8.86
CA SER A 15 6.78 -30.59 -9.88
C SER A 15 7.88 -29.71 -9.30
N HIS A 16 8.95 -30.32 -8.80
CA HIS A 16 10.21 -29.64 -8.51
C HIS A 16 10.84 -29.17 -9.83
N GLU A 17 10.15 -28.28 -10.54
CA GLU A 17 10.76 -27.43 -11.55
C GLU A 17 11.83 -26.64 -10.81
N LYS A 18 13.07 -26.79 -11.26
CA LYS A 18 14.15 -25.95 -10.77
C LYS A 18 13.70 -24.51 -11.03
N PRO A 19 13.59 -23.64 -10.00
CA PRO A 19 13.19 -22.26 -10.20
C PRO A 19 14.18 -21.65 -11.18
N ASN A 20 13.70 -21.34 -12.39
CA ASN A 20 14.57 -20.90 -13.48
C ASN A 20 15.05 -19.46 -13.25
N SER A 21 14.47 -18.74 -12.28
CA SER A 21 14.88 -17.40 -11.89
C SER A 21 15.37 -17.32 -10.45
N GLU A 22 16.39 -16.47 -10.22
CA GLU A 22 16.87 -16.10 -8.88
C GLU A 22 15.72 -15.57 -8.00
N LEU A 23 14.75 -14.88 -8.61
CA LEU A 23 13.63 -14.27 -7.92
C LEU A 23 12.64 -15.31 -7.39
N GLU A 24 12.36 -16.33 -8.18
CA GLU A 24 11.46 -17.43 -7.84
C GLU A 24 12.04 -18.28 -6.71
N PHE A 25 13.35 -18.56 -6.75
CA PHE A 25 14.03 -19.22 -5.64
C PHE A 25 13.91 -18.44 -4.32
N VAL A 26 14.12 -17.12 -4.35
CA VAL A 26 13.97 -16.28 -3.15
C VAL A 26 12.51 -16.30 -2.67
N ALA A 27 11.53 -16.30 -3.59
CA ALA A 27 10.12 -16.35 -3.25
C ALA A 27 9.73 -17.68 -2.58
N THR A 28 10.16 -18.83 -3.11
CA THR A 28 9.89 -20.14 -2.51
C THR A 28 10.55 -20.27 -1.13
N PHE A 29 11.81 -19.86 -1.01
CA PHE A 29 12.51 -19.92 0.28
C PHE A 29 11.84 -19.06 1.35
N VAL A 30 11.40 -17.85 0.98
CA VAL A 30 10.69 -16.94 1.89
C VAL A 30 9.32 -17.50 2.30
N LYS A 31 8.65 -18.26 1.42
CA LYS A 31 7.39 -18.95 1.72
C LYS A 31 7.59 -20.04 2.78
N GLU A 32 8.66 -20.83 2.66
CA GLU A 32 9.04 -21.85 3.65
C GLU A 32 9.53 -21.22 4.97
N HIS A 33 10.23 -20.09 4.90
CA HIS A 33 10.82 -19.39 6.05
C HIS A 33 10.10 -18.07 6.36
N ALA A 34 8.82 -18.14 6.69
CA ALA A 34 7.97 -16.98 6.95
C ALA A 34 8.51 -16.01 8.02
N ILE A 35 9.37 -16.49 8.93
CA ILE A 35 10.02 -15.67 9.97
C ILE A 35 10.84 -14.50 9.40
N ILE A 36 11.34 -14.62 8.17
CA ILE A 36 12.09 -13.56 7.48
C ILE A 36 11.19 -12.33 7.23
N ILE A 37 9.89 -12.55 7.03
CA ILE A 37 8.91 -11.49 6.74
C ILE A 37 8.42 -10.79 8.00
N ASP A 38 8.47 -11.46 9.14
CA ASP A 38 7.91 -11.00 10.42
C ASP A 38 8.39 -9.57 10.75
N LYS A 39 7.54 -8.76 11.36
CA LYS A 39 7.86 -7.40 11.82
C LYS A 39 8.40 -7.37 13.25
N GLY A 40 8.36 -8.49 13.97
CA GLY A 40 8.84 -8.60 15.35
C GLY A 40 10.29 -8.14 15.51
N LYS A 41 10.55 -7.36 16.57
CA LYS A 41 11.88 -6.81 16.93
C LYS A 41 12.49 -7.45 18.18
N THR A 42 11.81 -8.42 18.79
CA THR A 42 12.35 -9.10 19.99
C THR A 42 13.68 -9.79 19.65
N PRO A 43 14.65 -9.84 20.57
CA PRO A 43 15.97 -10.46 20.32
C PRO A 43 15.89 -11.89 19.75
N SER A 44 14.98 -12.72 20.28
CA SER A 44 14.74 -14.09 19.80
C SER A 44 14.30 -14.14 18.32
N ILE A 45 13.37 -13.26 17.91
CA ILE A 45 12.92 -13.17 16.51
C ILE A 45 14.06 -12.65 15.62
N THR A 46 14.81 -11.64 16.06
CA THR A 46 15.94 -11.09 15.30
C THR A 46 17.04 -12.13 15.10
N GLN A 47 17.34 -12.93 16.12
CA GLN A 47 18.32 -14.00 16.03
C GLN A 47 17.89 -15.07 15.02
N ARG A 48 16.64 -15.54 15.09
CA ARG A 48 16.09 -16.52 14.15
C ARG A 48 16.06 -15.99 12.72
N LYS A 49 15.66 -14.73 12.51
CA LYS A 49 15.72 -14.06 11.20
C LYS A 49 17.13 -14.05 10.62
N ASN A 50 18.11 -13.65 11.42
CA ASN A 50 19.50 -13.60 10.98
C ASN A 50 20.03 -15.01 10.65
N ALA A 51 19.61 -16.04 11.39
CA ALA A 51 19.93 -17.43 11.08
C ALA A 51 19.34 -17.86 9.73
N SER A 52 18.06 -17.61 9.49
CA SER A 52 17.41 -17.92 8.21
C SER A 52 18.00 -17.13 7.04
N LEU A 53 18.41 -15.88 7.24
CA LEU A 53 19.08 -15.09 6.20
C LEU A 53 20.47 -15.61 5.85
N LYS A 54 21.20 -16.19 6.81
CA LYS A 54 22.49 -16.85 6.54
C LYS A 54 22.28 -18.12 5.70
N LEU A 55 21.31 -18.95 6.08
CA LEU A 55 20.93 -20.14 5.30
C LEU A 55 20.55 -19.77 3.86
N LEU A 56 19.75 -18.71 3.68
CA LEU A 56 19.39 -18.21 2.35
C LEU A 56 20.63 -17.84 1.51
N VAL A 57 21.63 -17.17 2.10
CA VAL A 57 22.87 -16.81 1.38
C VAL A 57 23.63 -18.06 0.94
N GLU A 58 23.76 -19.04 1.83
CA GLU A 58 24.46 -20.30 1.56
C GLU A 58 23.76 -21.10 0.46
N GLU A 59 22.44 -21.27 0.55
CA GLU A 59 21.68 -21.98 -0.49
C GLU A 59 21.66 -21.24 -1.82
N PHE A 60 21.56 -19.91 -1.79
CA PHE A 60 21.62 -19.10 -3.00
C PHE A 60 22.98 -19.25 -3.70
N GLN A 61 24.08 -19.18 -2.94
CA GLN A 61 25.42 -19.38 -3.48
C GLN A 61 25.61 -20.81 -4.01
N LYS A 62 25.04 -21.81 -3.32
CA LYS A 62 25.07 -23.22 -3.75
C LYS A 62 24.29 -23.44 -5.04
N LYS A 63 23.12 -22.82 -5.21
CA LYS A 63 22.25 -22.98 -6.38
C LYS A 63 22.76 -22.22 -7.61
N PHE A 64 23.22 -20.98 -7.44
CA PHE A 64 23.56 -20.09 -8.55
C PHE A 64 25.08 -19.91 -8.77
N GLY A 65 25.92 -20.40 -7.85
CA GLY A 65 27.39 -20.25 -7.92
C GLY A 65 27.89 -18.80 -7.73
N LYS A 66 27.00 -17.86 -7.38
CA LYS A 66 27.33 -16.44 -7.24
C LYS A 66 27.41 -16.05 -5.77
N PRO A 67 28.50 -15.39 -5.32
CA PRO A 67 28.54 -14.82 -3.99
C PRO A 67 27.53 -13.67 -3.89
N THR A 68 26.69 -13.71 -2.86
CA THR A 68 25.69 -12.68 -2.59
C THR A 68 25.83 -12.10 -1.19
N ASN A 69 25.17 -10.97 -0.94
CA ASN A 69 25.18 -10.30 0.36
C ASN A 69 23.75 -10.27 0.91
N VAL A 70 23.61 -10.44 2.22
CA VAL A 70 22.34 -10.32 2.95
C VAL A 70 21.58 -9.05 2.55
N LYS A 71 22.27 -7.91 2.38
CA LYS A 71 21.65 -6.65 1.97
C LYS A 71 20.99 -6.72 0.59
N LYS A 72 21.60 -7.44 -0.37
CA LYS A 72 21.05 -7.61 -1.73
C LYS A 72 19.81 -8.50 -1.71
N LEU A 73 19.88 -9.62 -1.02
CA LEU A 73 18.74 -10.54 -0.84
C LEU A 73 17.59 -9.85 -0.11
N LEU A 74 17.87 -9.11 0.96
CA LEU A 74 16.84 -8.36 1.69
C LEU A 74 16.16 -7.31 0.80
N LYS A 75 16.91 -6.67 -0.11
CA LYS A 75 16.33 -5.77 -1.11
C LYS A 75 15.41 -6.52 -2.08
N GLN A 76 15.82 -7.70 -2.57
CA GLN A 76 14.95 -8.54 -3.42
C GLN A 76 13.67 -8.98 -2.69
N ILE A 77 13.78 -9.38 -1.42
CA ILE A 77 12.63 -9.72 -0.57
C ILE A 77 11.70 -8.51 -0.40
N ASN A 78 12.24 -7.31 -0.19
CA ASN A 78 11.43 -6.10 -0.09
C ASN A 78 10.74 -5.75 -1.42
N ASN A 79 11.43 -5.93 -2.54
CA ASN A 79 10.85 -5.75 -3.86
C ASN A 79 9.72 -6.76 -4.12
N LEU A 80 9.90 -8.04 -3.73
CA LEU A 80 8.86 -9.07 -3.77
C LEU A 80 7.67 -8.68 -2.91
N LYS A 81 7.91 -8.21 -1.68
CA LYS A 81 6.85 -7.71 -0.79
C LYS A 81 6.06 -6.55 -1.41
N THR A 82 6.73 -5.60 -2.04
CA THR A 82 6.05 -4.47 -2.69
C THR A 82 5.28 -4.91 -3.93
N ALA A 83 5.82 -5.86 -4.70
CA ALA A 83 5.16 -6.41 -5.88
C ALA A 83 3.87 -7.17 -5.50
N VAL A 84 3.93 -8.03 -4.47
CA VAL A 84 2.75 -8.78 -3.99
C VAL A 84 1.68 -7.85 -3.41
N LYS A 85 2.08 -6.79 -2.70
CA LYS A 85 1.13 -5.77 -2.23
C LYS A 85 0.46 -5.05 -3.39
N PHE A 86 1.21 -4.75 -4.43
CA PHE A 86 0.69 -4.06 -5.60
C PHE A 86 -0.24 -4.96 -6.41
N SER A 87 0.11 -6.23 -6.62
CA SER A 87 -0.77 -7.18 -7.31
C SER A 87 -2.06 -7.42 -6.53
N LEU A 88 -2.00 -7.55 -5.20
CA LEU A 88 -3.20 -7.68 -4.36
C LEU A 88 -4.09 -6.42 -4.45
N LEU A 89 -3.48 -5.23 -4.47
CA LEU A 89 -4.19 -3.97 -4.64
C LEU A 89 -4.85 -3.88 -6.03
N GLU A 90 -4.14 -4.29 -7.08
CA GLU A 90 -4.65 -4.31 -8.45
C GLU A 90 -5.81 -5.30 -8.60
N THR A 91 -5.69 -6.51 -8.05
CA THR A 91 -6.79 -7.49 -8.02
C THR A 91 -7.98 -6.95 -7.23
N ALA A 92 -7.76 -6.33 -6.06
CA ALA A 92 -8.82 -5.71 -5.28
C ALA A 92 -9.49 -4.54 -6.03
N MET A 93 -8.70 -3.74 -6.78
CA MET A 93 -9.21 -2.63 -7.58
C MET A 93 -10.00 -3.14 -8.79
N GLN A 94 -9.53 -4.19 -9.47
CA GLN A 94 -10.25 -4.84 -10.55
C GLN A 94 -11.58 -5.41 -10.05
N HIS A 95 -11.59 -6.06 -8.87
CA HIS A 95 -12.84 -6.57 -8.27
C HIS A 95 -13.79 -5.43 -7.87
N ALA A 96 -13.27 -4.30 -7.39
CA ALA A 96 -14.09 -3.12 -7.09
C ALA A 96 -14.67 -2.47 -8.36
N MET A 97 -13.94 -2.50 -9.48
CA MET A 97 -14.38 -1.96 -10.76
C MET A 97 -15.30 -2.89 -11.54
N GLN A 98 -15.15 -4.21 -11.36
CA GLN A 98 -16.00 -5.21 -12.03
C GLN A 98 -17.42 -5.25 -11.51
N GLY A 99 -17.74 -4.43 -10.49
CA GLY A 99 -19.10 -4.12 -10.08
C GLY A 99 -19.91 -5.39 -9.93
N ASP A 100 -19.74 -6.10 -8.81
CA ASP A 100 -20.57 -7.24 -8.44
C ASP A 100 -22.03 -6.90 -8.75
N ASN A 101 -22.55 -7.51 -9.83
CA ASN A 101 -23.95 -7.47 -10.27
C ASN A 101 -24.87 -8.19 -9.28
N SER A 102 -24.45 -8.35 -8.03
CA SER A 102 -25.12 -9.04 -6.94
C SER A 102 -25.44 -8.08 -5.79
N GLY A 103 -26.08 -6.95 -6.10
CA GLY A 103 -27.09 -6.29 -5.25
C GLY A 103 -26.80 -5.99 -3.77
N SER A 104 -25.55 -6.07 -3.29
CA SER A 104 -25.24 -5.89 -1.87
C SER A 104 -23.91 -5.15 -1.72
N ASN A 105 -24.01 -3.83 -1.75
CA ASN A 105 -22.93 -2.90 -1.45
C ASN A 105 -22.54 -2.99 0.05
N PRO A 106 -21.34 -3.48 0.43
CA PRO A 106 -20.96 -3.65 1.84
C PRO A 106 -20.44 -2.36 2.50
N VAL A 107 -20.44 -1.21 1.81
CA VAL A 107 -19.68 0.00 2.20
C VAL A 107 -20.28 0.79 3.38
N LEU A 108 -21.44 0.42 3.92
CA LEU A 108 -22.09 1.20 4.99
C LEU A 108 -22.48 0.39 6.23
N LYS A 109 -21.56 -0.39 6.80
CA LYS A 109 -21.65 -0.67 8.25
C LYS A 109 -21.07 0.54 8.99
N LYS A 110 -21.97 1.46 9.36
CA LYS A 110 -21.69 2.57 10.29
C LYS A 110 -21.01 2.00 11.53
N LEU A 111 -19.72 2.29 11.69
CA LEU A 111 -19.04 2.10 12.96
C LEU A 111 -19.57 3.19 13.90
N ASP A 112 -20.27 2.80 14.96
CA ASP A 112 -20.76 3.72 15.98
C ASP A 112 -19.57 4.47 16.59
N GLY A 113 -19.58 5.78 16.39
CA GLY A 113 -18.54 6.69 16.84
C GLY A 113 -18.50 6.81 18.36
N LYS A 114 -17.50 6.18 18.97
CA LYS A 114 -16.90 6.62 20.23
C LYS A 114 -15.38 6.51 20.12
N ILE A 115 -14.77 7.49 19.45
CA ILE A 115 -13.32 7.72 19.53
C ILE A 115 -13.14 9.03 20.29
N ALA A 116 -12.84 8.90 21.59
CA ALA A 116 -12.37 10.00 22.40
C ALA A 116 -10.96 10.38 21.91
N VAL A 117 -10.82 11.58 21.36
CA VAL A 117 -9.53 12.18 21.03
C VAL A 117 -9.05 12.91 22.27
N GLU A 118 -8.24 12.23 23.08
CA GLU A 118 -7.50 12.88 24.15
C GLU A 118 -6.30 13.62 23.56
N SER A 119 -6.35 14.94 23.73
CA SER A 119 -5.32 15.89 23.34
C SER A 119 -4.23 15.89 24.41
N SER A 120 -3.10 15.25 24.14
CA SER A 120 -1.93 15.33 25.00
C SER A 120 -1.21 16.66 24.78
N THR A 121 -1.39 17.54 25.77
CA THR A 121 -0.63 18.76 26.04
C THR A 121 0.88 18.55 25.98
N SER A 122 1.53 19.44 25.23
CA SER A 122 2.98 19.59 25.12
C SER A 122 3.58 20.19 26.40
N THR A 123 4.40 19.42 27.11
CA THR A 123 5.29 19.94 28.15
C THR A 123 6.68 20.09 27.56
N SER A 124 7.09 21.34 27.39
CA SER A 124 8.40 21.78 26.95
C SER A 124 9.37 21.72 28.12
N GLU A 125 10.30 20.75 28.11
CA GLU A 125 11.47 20.77 28.98
C GLU A 125 12.77 20.88 28.19
N PHE A 126 13.59 21.82 28.66
CA PHE A 126 14.90 22.24 28.20
C PHE A 126 15.86 21.07 27.99
N LEU A 127 16.52 21.04 26.82
CA LEU A 127 17.73 20.22 26.61
C LEU A 127 18.97 21.10 26.37
N PRO A 128 20.13 20.68 26.92
CA PRO A 128 21.37 21.43 26.87
C PRO A 128 22.00 21.45 25.46
N SER A 129 22.61 22.60 25.16
CA SER A 129 23.34 22.93 23.95
C SER A 129 24.45 21.90 23.64
N MET A 130 24.32 21.20 22.51
CA MET A 130 25.39 20.34 21.97
C MET A 130 26.37 21.15 21.09
N PRO A 131 27.67 20.77 21.08
CA PRO A 131 28.71 21.45 20.32
C PRO A 131 28.50 21.35 18.80
N LYS A 132 28.71 22.48 18.11
CA LYS A 132 28.64 22.66 16.66
C LYS A 132 29.53 21.66 15.91
N ARG A 133 28.90 20.68 15.26
CA ARG A 133 29.55 19.78 14.30
C ARG A 133 29.82 20.53 12.99
N PRO A 134 31.00 20.38 12.37
CA PRO A 134 31.28 21.00 11.07
C PRO A 134 30.30 20.50 10.00
N PRO A 135 29.90 21.36 9.04
CA PRO A 135 28.93 21.02 8.01
C PRO A 135 29.48 19.88 7.15
N SER A 136 28.79 18.74 7.18
CA SER A 136 29.03 17.63 6.26
C SER A 136 28.67 18.08 4.83
N PRO A 137 29.50 17.77 3.82
CA PRO A 137 29.18 18.10 2.42
C PRO A 137 27.86 17.44 2.03
N THR A 138 26.83 18.26 1.88
CA THR A 138 25.49 17.82 1.52
C THR A 138 25.50 17.22 0.12
N PRO A 139 25.05 15.97 -0.06
CA PRO A 139 24.91 15.39 -1.40
C PRO A 139 23.90 16.23 -2.18
N GLN A 140 24.32 16.76 -3.33
CA GLN A 140 23.45 17.49 -4.25
C GLN A 140 22.35 16.55 -4.76
N LEU A 141 21.18 16.65 -4.15
CA LEU A 141 20.00 15.88 -4.53
C LEU A 141 19.52 16.33 -5.90
N ARG A 142 19.68 15.47 -6.91
CA ARG A 142 19.10 15.61 -8.25
C ARG A 142 17.57 15.43 -8.24
N LYS A 143 16.84 16.27 -7.48
CA LYS A 143 15.39 16.10 -7.23
C LYS A 143 14.45 16.98 -8.06
N HIS A 144 14.94 17.80 -8.98
CA HIS A 144 14.11 18.81 -9.65
C HIS A 144 13.55 18.43 -11.04
N SER A 145 13.88 17.25 -11.58
CA SER A 145 13.50 16.92 -12.97
C SER A 145 11.99 16.78 -13.21
N ILE A 146 11.21 16.37 -12.21
CA ILE A 146 9.77 16.13 -12.38
C ILE A 146 8.97 17.40 -12.10
N LEU A 147 9.35 18.17 -11.06
CA LEU A 147 8.66 19.41 -10.70
C LEU A 147 8.71 20.44 -11.84
N ASN A 148 9.88 20.58 -12.47
CA ASN A 148 10.08 21.50 -13.60
C ASN A 148 9.20 21.18 -14.83
N LYS A 149 8.59 19.98 -14.92
CA LYS A 149 7.68 19.64 -16.04
C LYS A 149 6.28 20.23 -15.87
N TYR A 150 5.89 20.53 -14.63
CA TYR A 150 4.54 20.99 -14.28
C TYR A 150 4.53 22.42 -13.74
N GLU A 151 5.70 23.00 -13.47
CA GLU A 151 5.81 24.42 -13.11
C GLU A 151 5.55 25.32 -14.33
N THR A 152 4.72 26.33 -14.11
CA THR A 152 4.47 27.46 -15.00
C THR A 152 5.29 28.68 -14.58
N ASP A 153 5.48 29.66 -15.47
CA ASP A 153 6.21 30.89 -15.14
C ASP A 153 5.59 31.68 -13.98
N GLU A 154 4.29 31.49 -13.74
CA GLU A 154 3.55 32.07 -12.61
C GLU A 154 3.89 31.37 -11.29
N THR A 155 3.83 30.03 -11.27
CA THR A 155 4.08 29.23 -10.06
C THR A 155 5.55 29.25 -9.63
N LYS A 156 6.46 29.46 -10.58
CA LYS A 156 7.91 29.59 -10.31
C LYS A 156 8.28 30.81 -9.45
N LYS A 157 7.46 31.86 -9.47
CA LYS A 157 7.69 33.09 -8.69
C LYS A 157 7.11 33.02 -7.27
N LEU A 158 6.28 32.02 -7.00
CA LEU A 158 5.58 31.88 -5.73
C LEU A 158 6.48 31.24 -4.67
N THR A 159 6.30 31.70 -3.44
CA THR A 159 6.84 31.05 -2.27
C THR A 159 6.15 29.70 -2.03
N ASN A 160 6.80 28.77 -1.34
CA ASN A 160 6.22 27.47 -1.02
C ASN A 160 4.88 27.60 -0.25
N ALA A 161 4.76 28.59 0.63
CA ALA A 161 3.52 28.87 1.35
C ALA A 161 2.38 29.32 0.40
N GLU A 162 2.68 30.15 -0.59
CA GLU A 162 1.70 30.58 -1.59
C GLU A 162 1.28 29.42 -2.50
N LEU A 163 2.22 28.55 -2.88
CA LEU A 163 1.91 27.33 -3.64
C LEU A 163 0.98 26.40 -2.85
N GLN A 164 1.27 26.16 -1.57
CA GLN A 164 0.40 25.36 -0.70
C GLN A 164 -0.99 25.97 -0.57
N ARG A 165 -1.09 27.30 -0.43
CA ARG A 165 -2.36 28.02 -0.39
C ARG A 165 -3.15 27.87 -1.69
N LEU A 166 -2.48 27.94 -2.83
CA LEU A 166 -3.09 27.80 -4.16
C LEU A 166 -3.66 26.39 -4.34
N VAL A 167 -2.87 25.36 -4.04
CA VAL A 167 -3.32 23.95 -4.09
C VAL A 167 -4.56 23.74 -3.22
N LEU A 168 -4.55 24.27 -1.99
CA LEU A 168 -5.70 24.13 -1.08
C LEU A 168 -6.97 24.81 -1.62
N LEU A 169 -6.83 25.98 -2.26
CA LEU A 169 -7.96 26.68 -2.87
C LEU A 169 -8.53 25.90 -4.07
N GLU A 170 -7.66 25.31 -4.90
CA GLU A 170 -8.08 24.50 -6.04
C GLU A 170 -8.78 23.20 -5.59
N GLU A 171 -8.23 22.51 -4.59
CA GLU A 171 -8.87 21.35 -3.96
C GLU A 171 -10.26 21.69 -3.41
N LEU A 172 -10.39 22.83 -2.74
CA LEU A 172 -11.67 23.31 -2.19
C LEU A 172 -12.68 23.63 -3.30
N GLN A 173 -12.25 24.24 -4.40
CA GLN A 173 -13.11 24.47 -5.57
C GLN A 173 -13.58 23.14 -6.19
N LEU A 174 -12.69 22.17 -6.32
CA LEU A 174 -13.02 20.85 -6.85
C LEU A 174 -14.05 20.14 -5.96
N VAL A 175 -13.90 20.22 -4.64
CA VAL A 175 -14.87 19.69 -3.67
C VAL A 175 -16.23 20.37 -3.82
N HIS A 176 -16.29 21.69 -3.98
CA HIS A 176 -17.53 22.42 -4.21
C HIS A 176 -18.22 21.99 -5.52
N LEU A 177 -17.47 21.81 -6.60
CA LEU A 177 -18.01 21.32 -7.87
C LEU A 177 -18.56 19.91 -7.76
N LYS A 178 -17.85 19.00 -7.08
CA LYS A 178 -18.34 17.63 -6.81
C LYS A 178 -19.63 17.64 -5.99
N LYS A 179 -19.68 18.46 -4.93
CA LYS A 179 -20.87 18.61 -4.10
C LYS A 179 -22.06 19.09 -4.93
N LYS A 180 -21.87 20.13 -5.76
CA LYS A 180 -22.92 20.66 -6.64
C LYS A 180 -23.41 19.62 -7.64
N LYS A 181 -22.50 18.84 -8.24
CA LYS A 181 -22.85 17.76 -9.17
C LYS A 181 -23.75 16.72 -8.49
N LEU A 182 -23.37 16.26 -7.29
CA LEU A 182 -24.16 15.29 -6.52
C LEU A 182 -25.54 15.84 -6.13
N GLN A 183 -25.63 17.13 -5.75
CA GLN A 183 -26.91 17.76 -5.45
C GLN A 183 -27.84 17.80 -6.68
N ASN A 184 -27.30 18.12 -7.85
CA ASN A 184 -28.08 18.12 -9.09
C ASN A 184 -28.56 16.71 -9.47
N GLU A 185 -27.73 15.68 -9.24
CA GLU A 185 -28.09 14.28 -9.49
C GLU A 185 -29.23 13.84 -8.56
N LEU A 186 -29.17 14.19 -7.27
CA LEU A 186 -30.25 13.92 -6.32
C LEU A 186 -31.55 14.62 -6.71
N GLN A 187 -31.48 15.90 -7.06
CA GLN A 187 -32.66 16.65 -7.51
C GLN A 187 -33.28 16.05 -8.77
N THR A 188 -32.45 15.57 -9.70
CA THR A 188 -32.91 14.88 -10.92
C THR A 188 -33.63 13.57 -10.57
N GLN A 189 -33.09 12.79 -9.62
CA GLN A 189 -33.74 11.56 -9.16
C GLN A 189 -35.08 11.83 -8.46
N GLU A 190 -35.17 12.87 -7.64
CA GLU A 190 -36.42 13.29 -7.01
C GLU A 190 -37.50 13.63 -8.04
N ILE A 191 -37.16 14.41 -9.08
CA ILE A 191 -38.08 14.75 -10.17
C ILE A 191 -38.57 13.49 -10.91
N VAL A 192 -37.67 12.54 -11.19
CA VAL A 192 -38.03 11.27 -11.85
C VAL A 192 -39.00 10.48 -10.97
N LEU A 193 -38.72 10.33 -9.67
CA LEU A 193 -39.58 9.62 -8.74
C LEU A 193 -40.96 10.29 -8.57
N GLU A 194 -41.03 11.62 -8.55
CA GLU A 194 -42.30 12.36 -8.51
C GLU A 194 -43.12 12.17 -9.80
N SER A 195 -42.45 12.12 -10.95
CA SER A 195 -43.12 11.85 -12.22
C SER A 195 -43.72 10.43 -12.25
N GLU A 196 -42.98 9.41 -11.78
CA GLU A 196 -43.46 8.01 -11.72
C GLU A 196 -44.67 7.84 -10.77
N LYS A 197 -44.67 8.53 -9.62
CA LYS A 197 -45.82 8.55 -8.70
C LYS A 197 -47.06 9.18 -9.32
N SER A 198 -46.88 10.17 -10.21
CA SER A 198 -48.01 10.82 -10.88
C SER A 198 -48.69 9.90 -11.90
N TYR A 199 -47.94 9.02 -12.56
CA TYR A 199 -48.48 8.06 -13.54
C TYR A 199 -49.22 6.86 -12.93
N THR A 200 -48.93 6.51 -11.67
CA THR A 200 -49.52 5.33 -11.01
C THR A 200 -50.85 5.61 -10.31
N ASN A 201 -51.26 6.88 -10.21
CA ASN A 201 -52.51 7.30 -9.57
C ASN A 201 -53.64 7.63 -10.57
N LEU A 202 -53.53 7.17 -11.82
CA LEU A 202 -54.53 7.26 -12.90
C LEU A 202 -55.09 5.87 -13.19
#